data_AF-A0A2G6IFV0-F1
#
_entry.id   AF-A0A2G6IFV0-F1
#
_cell.length_a   1.000
_cell.length_b   1.000
_cell.length_c   1.000
_cell.angle_alpha   90.00
_cell.angle_beta   90.00
_cell.angle_gamma   90.00
#
_symmetry.space_group_name_H-M   'P 1'
#
loop_
_entity.id
_entity.type
_entity.pdbx_description
1 polymer ?
#
loop_
_entity_poly.entity_id
_entity_poly.type
_entity_poly.pdbx_seq_one_letter_code
_entity_poly.pdbx_strand_id
1 'polypeptide(L)' 'MTAHRPICLKESGAAKMLDLPVSEFLRLVGVGALPPPVMVGPHQRWRLSDLEAIVNGTAALPDDGFEI' A
#
# COMPACT_ATOMS: atom_id res chain seq x y z
N MET A 1 -24.51 -14.03 -2.28
CA MET A 1 -23.33 -14.16 -3.16
C MET A 1 -22.11 -13.85 -2.32
N THR A 2 -21.18 -14.80 -2.15
CA THR A 2 -19.97 -14.55 -1.36
C THR A 2 -19.02 -13.69 -2.18
N ALA A 3 -18.84 -12.42 -1.80
CA ALA A 3 -17.90 -11.54 -2.48
C ALA A 3 -16.47 -12.03 -2.20
N HIS A 4 -15.69 -12.29 -3.26
CA HIS A 4 -14.27 -12.57 -3.10
C HIS A 4 -13.55 -11.31 -2.64
N ARG A 5 -12.86 -11.38 -1.49
CA ARG A 5 -11.99 -10.30 -1.01
C ARG A 5 -10.63 -10.44 -1.70
N PRO A 6 -10.21 -9.48 -2.54
CA PRO A 6 -8.89 -9.56 -3.18
C PRO A 6 -7.79 -9.39 -2.12
N ILE A 7 -6.73 -10.19 -2.21
CA ILE A 7 -5.57 -10.08 -1.31
C ILE A 7 -4.59 -8.96 -1.71
N CYS A 8 -4.74 -8.43 -2.93
CA CYS A 8 -3.95 -7.31 -3.44
C CYS A 8 -4.77 -6.43 -4.39
N LEU A 9 -4.43 -5.15 -4.47
CA LEU A 9 -5.15 -4.13 -5.21
C LEU A 9 -4.24 -3.44 -6.24
N LYS A 10 -4.83 -2.98 -7.35
CA LYS A 10 -4.20 -1.98 -8.24
C LYS A 10 -4.21 -0.59 -7.57
N GLU A 11 -3.47 0.38 -8.10
CA GLU A 11 -3.33 1.70 -7.46
C GLU A 11 -4.69 2.36 -7.17
N SER A 12 -5.65 2.24 -8.09
CA SER A 12 -6.97 2.85 -7.91
C SER A 12 -7.78 2.22 -6.76
N GLY A 13 -7.60 0.92 -6.52
CA GLY A 13 -8.26 0.22 -5.41
C GLY A 13 -7.61 0.55 -4.08
N ALA A 14 -6.27 0.61 -4.06
CA ALA A 14 -5.49 0.98 -2.88
C ALA A 14 -5.78 2.43 -2.45
N ALA A 15 -5.79 3.37 -3.40
CA ALA A 15 -6.13 4.77 -3.16
C ALA A 15 -7.55 4.92 -2.60
N LYS A 16 -8.54 4.24 -3.21
CA LYS A 16 -9.93 4.26 -2.75
C LYS A 16 -10.08 3.73 -1.33
N MET A 17 -9.31 2.71 -0.94
CA MET A 17 -9.37 2.17 0.43
C MET A 17 -8.91 3.16 1.48
N LEU A 18 -8.01 4.07 1.13
CA LEU A 18 -7.52 5.12 2.02
C LEU A 18 -8.29 6.44 1.84
N ASP A 19 -9.36 6.44 1.04
CA ASP A 19 -10.13 7.63 0.67
C ASP A 19 -9.28 8.75 0.03
N LEU A 20 -8.33 8.36 -0.83
CA LEU A 20 -7.40 9.26 -1.50
C LEU A 20 -7.62 9.30 -3.02
N PRO A 21 -7.35 10.44 -3.67
CA PRO A 21 -7.08 10.48 -5.11
C PRO A 21 -5.87 9.60 -5.47
N VAL A 22 -5.91 8.96 -6.65
CA VAL A 22 -4.82 8.07 -7.11
C VAL A 22 -3.48 8.79 -7.22
N SER A 23 -3.48 10.05 -7.69
CA SER A 23 -2.27 10.86 -7.79
C SER A 23 -1.63 11.12 -6.43
N GLU A 24 -2.45 11.42 -5.42
CA GLU A 24 -1.98 11.66 -4.05
C GLU A 24 -1.45 10.38 -3.42
N PHE A 25 -2.15 9.26 -3.61
CA PHE A 25 -1.67 7.95 -3.19
C PHE A 25 -0.30 7.62 -3.77
N LEU A 26 -0.11 7.77 -5.09
CA LEU A 26 1.18 7.52 -5.73
C LEU A 26 2.27 8.51 -5.29
N ARG A 27 1.90 9.76 -5.01
CA ARG A 27 2.82 10.76 -4.44
C ARG A 27 3.32 10.32 -3.06
N LEU A 28 2.41 9.87 -2.19
CA LEU A 28 2.74 9.39 -0.85
C LEU A 28 3.60 8.12 -0.88
N VAL A 29 3.35 7.20 -1.83
CA VAL A 29 4.23 6.06 -2.09
C VAL A 29 5.62 6.53 -2.53
N GLY A 30 5.69 7.49 -3.46
CA GLY A 30 6.95 8.00 -3.99
C GLY A 30 7.82 8.71 -2.95
N VAL A 31 7.23 9.31 -1.92
CA VAL A 31 7.97 9.93 -0.79
C VAL A 31 8.16 8.98 0.40
N GLY A 32 7.78 7.71 0.27
CA GLY A 32 7.96 6.69 1.32
C GLY A 32 6.94 6.74 2.47
N ALA A 33 5.90 7.58 2.38
CA ALA A 33 4.86 7.68 3.42
C ALA A 33 3.86 6.51 3.37
N LEU A 34 3.72 5.86 2.21
CA LEU A 34 2.90 4.66 2.02
C LEU A 34 3.76 3.52 1.47
N PRO A 35 3.35 2.25 1.71
CA PRO A 35 4.13 1.10 1.27
C PRO A 35 4.29 1.08 -0.26
N PRO A 36 5.48 0.68 -0.76
CA PRO A 36 5.70 0.50 -2.19
C PRO A 36 4.86 -0.68 -2.72
N PRO A 37 4.57 -0.71 -4.04
CA PRO A 37 3.91 -1.85 -4.64
C PRO A 37 4.80 -3.09 -4.59
N VAL A 38 4.17 -4.25 -4.45
CA VAL A 38 4.78 -5.55 -4.76
C VAL A 38 4.58 -5.89 -6.22
N MET A 39 5.53 -6.62 -6.80
CA MET A 39 5.43 -7.12 -8.17
C MET A 39 4.75 -8.50 -8.18
N VAL A 40 3.65 -8.60 -8.92
CA VAL A 40 2.97 -9.87 -9.23
C VAL A 40 3.10 -10.10 -10.74
N GLY A 41 4.18 -10.78 -11.12
CA GLY A 41 4.59 -10.84 -12.53
C GLY A 41 4.89 -9.43 -13.06
N PRO A 42 4.29 -9.00 -14.20
CA PRO A 42 4.50 -7.66 -14.75
C PRO A 42 3.64 -6.58 -14.06
N HIS A 43 2.85 -6.93 -13.04
CA HIS A 43 1.87 -6.03 -12.44
C HIS A 43 2.31 -5.52 -11.07
N GLN A 44 2.25 -4.21 -10.88
CA GLN A 44 2.37 -3.58 -9.57
C GLN A 44 1.06 -3.71 -8.79
N ARG A 45 1.14 -4.15 -7.54
CA ARG A 45 -0.01 -4.34 -6.65
C ARG A 45 0.33 -3.90 -5.23
N TRP A 46 -0.68 -3.47 -4.48
CA TRP A 46 -0.56 -3.22 -3.05
C TRP A 46 -1.23 -4.34 -2.29
N ARG A 47 -0.54 -4.93 -1.32
CA ARG A 47 -1.13 -5.95 -0.47
C ARG A 47 -2.17 -5.30 0.43
N LEU A 48 -3.32 -5.94 0.54
CA LEU A 48 -4.39 -5.45 1.40
C LEU A 48 -3.93 -5.36 2.87
N SER A 49 -3.17 -6.36 3.33
CA SER A 49 -2.59 -6.40 4.68
C SER A 49 -1.69 -5.21 4.99
N ASP A 50 -0.89 -4.77 4.02
CA ASP A 50 0.08 -3.69 4.23
C ASP A 50 -0.66 -2.34 4.35
N LEU A 51 -1.70 -2.14 3.54
CA LEU A 51 -2.56 -0.95 3.63
C LEU A 51 -3.33 -0.92 4.97
N GLU A 52 -3.85 -2.06 5.42
CA GLU A 52 -4.51 -2.17 6.74
C GLU A 52 -3.54 -1.89 7.89
N ALA A 53 -2.30 -2.38 7.80
CA ALA A 53 -1.28 -2.17 8.81
C ALA A 53 -0.91 -0.68 8.98
N ILE A 54 -0.88 0.09 7.88
CA ILE A 54 -0.63 1.54 7.93
C ILE A 54 -1.71 2.26 8.75
N VAL A 55 -2.99 1.96 8.47
CA VAL A 55 -4.12 2.59 9.17
C VAL A 55 -4.15 2.18 10.65
N ASN A 56 -3.81 0.93 10.95
CA ASN A 56 -3.79 0.40 12.31
C ASN A 56 -2.53 0.81 13.10
N GLY A 57 -1.56 1.49 12.49
CA GLY A 57 -0.29 1.84 13.12
C GLY A 57 0.61 0.63 13.41
N THR A 58 0.35 -0.52 12.77
CA THR A 58 1.12 -1.76 12.92
C THR A 58 2.02 -2.05 11.72
N ALA A 59 2.09 -1.13 10.75
CA ALA A 59 3.07 -1.21 9.69
C ALA A 59 4.46 -1.20 10.32
N ALA A 60 5.23 -2.26 10.06
CA ALA A 60 6.65 -2.23 10.36
C ALA A 60 7.24 -1.07 9.55
N LEU A 61 7.61 0.01 10.24
CA LEU A 61 8.43 1.05 9.64
C LEU A 61 9.66 0.32 9.06
N PRO A 62 10.04 0.60 7.80
CA PRO A 62 11.34 0.11 7.33
C PRO A 62 12.39 0.53 8.36
N ASP A 63 13.27 -0.41 8.69
CA ASP A 63 14.41 -0.16 9.57
C ASP A 63 15.28 0.87 8.85
N ASP A 64 15.04 2.15 9.11
CA ASP A 64 15.94 3.23 8.73
C ASP A 64 17.21 2.99 9.55
N GLY A 65 18.11 2.18 8.98
CA GLY A 65 19.45 1.95 9.49
C GLY A 65 20.22 3.26 9.51
N PHE A 66 19.98 4.08 10.53
CA PHE A 66 20.91 5.13 10.91
C PHE A 66 22.11 4.45 11.55
N GLU A 67 23.14 4.14 10.74
CA GLU A 67 24.49 3.98 11.28
C GLU A 67 24.89 5.32 11.93
N ILE A 68 25.11 5.26 13.24
CA ILE A 68 25.70 6.31 14.09
C ILE A 68 27.22 6.33 13.95
#